data_AF-A0A9P5N885-F1
#
_entry.id   AF-A0A9P5N885-F1
#
_cell.length_a   1.000
_cell.length_b   1.000
_cell.length_c   1.000
_cell.angle_alpha   90.00
_cell.angle_beta   90.00
_cell.angle_gamma   90.00
#
_symmetry.space_group_name_H-M   'P 1'
#
loop_
_entity.id
_entity.type
_entity.pdbx_description
1 polymer ?
#
loop_
_entity_poly.entity_id
_entity_poly.type
_entity_poly.pdbx_seq_one_letter_code
_entity_poly.pdbx_strand_id
1 'polypeptide(L)'
;MFIWGLSPEEAKVKMEHIYRAVCSAAPWKVICVWKANTISIHTNYPYRPIQIVLRLYQSPAEILAGFDVDAACCAYDGERVWVNPRSLTALVRQANTVDMTRRSPSYEIRLAKYAERGFEVYVPSLIRHKINPSVYAKDLPAFPNGLARLLVLETAYYRPSFYECLQYPKMRIMTRKVGSNGGTIGDQYHAHRGSTGLVCKNDPEDMLIGNTEELVMSNYDSSWGWAQIPYGPSWHADKIRSMISKTDASINSPHNPYNNEGDFHHRHVFFAGSMKQCLGTFCLDCANAEPHPESGTIGPGSSMYIQGPVSFLMANPGRQLITGSFRPIDVGDWAREAYESPAAFSDAMREVNECGFDPDSTLGEAESAVETCRCC
;
A
#
# COMPACT_ATOMS: atom_id res chain seq x y z
N MET A 1 -0.70 7.43 12.03
CA MET A 1 -0.88 8.71 12.72
C MET A 1 -1.02 9.80 11.67
N PHE A 2 -2.01 10.66 11.85
CA PHE A 2 -2.31 11.76 10.95
C PHE A 2 -2.16 13.07 11.73
N ILE A 3 -1.66 14.11 11.07
CA ILE A 3 -1.53 15.46 11.63
C ILE A 3 -2.49 16.35 10.86
N TRP A 4 -3.24 17.21 11.57
CA TRP A 4 -4.22 18.11 10.98
C TRP A 4 -4.15 19.50 11.61
N GLY A 5 -4.66 20.50 10.91
CA GLY A 5 -4.81 21.87 11.42
C GLY A 5 -3.49 22.61 11.69
N LEU A 6 -2.37 22.12 11.14
CA LEU A 6 -1.05 22.72 11.28
C LEU A 6 -0.49 23.14 9.91
N SER A 7 0.32 24.20 9.88
CA SER A 7 1.16 24.52 8.73
C SER A 7 2.27 23.47 8.52
N PRO A 8 2.92 23.41 7.34
CA PRO A 8 4.06 22.52 7.11
C PRO A 8 5.18 22.65 8.15
N GLU A 9 5.49 23.88 8.56
CA GLU A 9 6.53 24.20 9.53
C GLU A 9 6.12 23.75 10.94
N GLU A 10 4.89 24.04 11.34
CA GLU A 10 4.32 23.57 12.60
C GLU A 10 4.22 22.04 12.66
N ALA A 11 3.88 21.41 11.54
CA ALA A 11 3.84 19.95 11.42
C ALA A 11 5.24 19.34 11.60
N LYS A 12 6.29 19.94 11.03
CA LYS A 12 7.70 19.52 11.27
C LYS A 12 8.06 19.61 12.76
N VAL A 13 7.72 20.71 13.41
CA VAL A 13 7.92 20.88 14.86
C VAL A 13 7.15 19.83 15.66
N LYS A 14 5.90 19.53 15.25
CA LYS A 14 5.09 18.49 15.89
C LYS A 14 5.68 17.09 15.71
N MET A 15 6.22 16.77 14.53
CA MET A 15 6.90 15.50 14.25
C MET A 15 8.15 15.33 15.12
N GLU A 16 8.96 16.39 15.29
CA GLU A 16 10.09 16.41 16.23
C GLU A 16 9.64 16.16 17.67
N HIS A 17 8.55 16.81 18.09
CA HIS A 17 8.00 16.62 19.44
C HIS A 17 7.53 15.17 19.66
N ILE A 18 6.82 14.58 18.69
CA ILE A 18 6.41 13.17 18.73
C ILE A 18 7.64 12.26 18.81
N TYR A 19 8.67 12.48 17.99
CA TYR A 19 9.90 11.71 18.01
C TYR A 19 10.58 11.75 19.38
N ARG A 20 10.71 12.94 19.98
CA ARG A 20 11.28 13.09 21.33
C ARG A 20 10.46 12.36 22.39
N ALA A 21 9.13 12.47 22.35
CA ALA A 21 8.25 11.76 23.27
C ALA A 21 8.43 10.23 23.16
N VAL A 22 8.55 9.70 21.94
CA VAL A 22 8.84 8.27 21.72
C VAL A 22 10.21 7.90 22.25
N CYS A 23 11.25 8.69 21.98
CA CYS A 23 12.59 8.45 22.52
C CYS A 23 12.65 8.48 24.05
N SER A 24 11.87 9.34 24.70
CA SER A 24 11.78 9.41 26.16
C SER A 24 11.02 8.23 26.77
N ALA A 25 10.02 7.70 26.05
CA ALA A 25 9.21 6.58 26.52
C ALA A 25 9.83 5.21 26.19
N ALA A 26 10.61 5.10 25.11
CA ALA A 26 11.22 3.86 24.68
C ALA A 26 12.53 3.59 25.43
N PRO A 27 12.73 2.39 26.01
CA PRO A 27 13.98 2.04 26.68
C PRO A 27 15.11 1.69 25.70
N TRP A 28 14.81 1.62 24.40
CA TRP A 28 15.73 1.20 23.34
C TRP A 28 15.97 2.31 22.34
N LYS A 29 16.98 2.12 21.49
CA LYS A 29 17.28 3.04 20.40
C LYS A 29 16.07 3.17 19.46
N VAL A 30 15.80 4.41 19.05
CA VAL A 30 14.71 4.77 18.14
C VAL A 30 15.28 5.29 16.83
N ILE A 31 14.73 4.84 15.70
CA ILE A 31 15.11 5.29 14.37
C ILE A 31 13.89 5.70 13.56
N CYS A 32 14.00 6.77 12.79
CA CYS A 32 13.02 7.17 11.79
C CYS A 32 13.39 6.59 10.43
N VAL A 33 12.40 6.09 9.70
CA VAL A 33 12.52 5.67 8.30
C VAL A 33 11.58 6.53 7.46
N TRP A 34 12.16 7.29 6.54
CA TRP A 34 11.44 8.15 5.59
C TRP A 34 11.21 7.42 4.26
N LYS A 35 9.97 7.50 3.78
CA LYS A 35 9.47 7.09 2.45
C LYS A 35 8.72 8.26 1.82
N ALA A 36 8.51 8.21 0.50
CA ALA A 36 7.80 9.25 -0.27
C ALA A 36 6.61 9.91 0.46
N ASN A 37 5.69 9.10 1.02
CA ASN A 37 4.46 9.61 1.63
C ASN A 37 4.39 9.46 3.15
N THR A 38 5.43 8.94 3.81
CA THR A 38 5.38 8.61 5.24
C THR A 38 6.74 8.68 5.92
N ILE A 39 6.77 9.13 7.17
CA ILE A 39 7.89 8.89 8.08
C ILE A 39 7.42 7.93 9.17
N SER A 40 8.15 6.85 9.38
CA SER A 40 7.84 5.84 10.38
C SER A 40 8.90 5.80 11.48
N ILE A 41 8.47 5.74 12.73
CA ILE A 41 9.34 5.69 13.91
C ILE A 41 9.37 4.25 14.40
N HIS A 42 10.57 3.66 14.41
CA HIS A 42 10.83 2.26 14.76
C HIS A 42 11.69 2.18 16.02
N THR A 43 11.44 1.14 16.81
CA THR A 43 12.26 0.73 17.94
C THR A 43 12.25 -0.79 18.04
N ASN A 44 12.73 -1.37 19.12
CA ASN A 44 12.78 -2.82 19.28
C ASN A 44 11.37 -3.44 19.37
N TYR A 45 11.23 -4.63 18.80
CA TYR A 45 10.09 -5.51 19.10
C TYR A 45 9.96 -5.72 20.62
N PRO A 46 8.74 -5.78 21.20
CA PRO A 46 7.42 -5.87 20.57
C PRO A 46 6.69 -4.53 20.38
N TYR A 47 7.39 -3.39 20.41
CA TYR A 47 6.77 -2.09 20.22
C TYR A 47 6.50 -1.81 18.74
N ARG A 48 5.22 -1.61 18.39
CA ARG A 48 4.82 -1.41 16.99
C ARG A 48 5.33 -0.07 16.43
N PRO A 49 5.78 -0.03 15.16
CA PRO A 49 6.20 1.22 14.54
C PRO A 49 5.07 2.25 14.46
N ILE A 50 5.41 3.52 14.67
CA ILE A 50 4.47 4.64 14.53
C ILE A 50 4.68 5.27 13.16
N GLN A 51 3.69 5.18 12.28
CA GLN A 51 3.75 5.79 10.95
C GLN A 51 3.04 7.14 10.94
N ILE A 52 3.75 8.19 10.55
CA ILE A 52 3.23 9.54 10.31
C ILE A 52 3.04 9.72 8.80
N VAL A 53 1.83 10.03 8.37
CA VAL A 53 1.50 10.27 6.96
C VAL A 53 1.86 11.70 6.57
N LEU A 54 2.59 11.89 5.47
CA LEU A 54 3.04 13.19 4.96
C LEU A 54 1.95 13.88 4.11
N ARG A 55 0.73 13.89 4.63
CA ARG A 55 -0.39 14.65 4.10
C ARG A 55 -0.99 15.46 5.24
N LEU A 56 -1.12 16.76 5.02
CA LEU A 56 -1.77 17.67 5.97
C LEU A 56 -3.25 17.77 5.62
N TYR A 57 -4.07 17.74 6.66
CA TYR A 57 -5.51 17.83 6.57
C TYR A 57 -5.97 19.04 7.35
N GLN A 58 -7.08 19.64 6.92
CA GLN A 58 -7.65 20.80 7.62
C GLN A 58 -8.42 20.37 8.87
N SER A 59 -9.02 19.17 8.85
CA SER A 59 -9.84 18.68 9.96
C SER A 59 -9.77 17.15 10.12
N PRO A 60 -10.12 16.62 11.31
CA PRO A 60 -10.31 15.18 11.51
C PRO A 60 -11.36 14.58 10.57
N ALA A 61 -12.41 15.35 10.23
CA ALA A 61 -13.46 14.90 9.31
C ALA A 61 -12.90 14.59 7.91
N GLU A 62 -11.97 15.41 7.41
CA GLU A 62 -11.30 15.17 6.12
C GLU A 62 -10.49 13.86 6.14
N ILE A 63 -9.77 13.59 7.23
CA ILE A 63 -9.03 12.34 7.41
C ILE A 63 -9.99 11.14 7.37
N LEU A 64 -11.07 11.19 8.16
CA LEU A 64 -12.03 10.08 8.27
C LEU A 64 -12.84 9.86 6.98
N ALA A 65 -13.06 10.91 6.18
CA ALA A 65 -13.69 10.81 4.87
C ALA A 65 -12.79 10.09 3.85
N GLY A 66 -11.46 10.16 4.01
CA GLY A 66 -10.48 9.65 3.06
C GLY A 66 -10.17 8.16 3.14
N PHE A 67 -10.74 7.37 4.06
CA PHE A 67 -10.48 5.93 4.05
C PHE A 67 -11.36 5.19 3.02
N ASP A 68 -10.86 4.13 2.42
CA ASP A 68 -11.66 3.31 1.49
C ASP A 68 -12.47 2.22 2.21
N VAL A 69 -11.91 1.60 3.25
CA VAL A 69 -12.55 0.57 4.09
C VAL A 69 -13.35 1.23 5.20
N ASP A 70 -14.66 0.97 5.25
CA ASP A 70 -15.59 1.59 6.19
C ASP A 70 -15.18 1.41 7.66
N ALA A 71 -14.83 0.19 8.08
CA ALA A 71 -14.40 -0.10 9.45
C ALA A 71 -13.17 0.70 9.90
N ALA A 72 -12.36 1.22 8.97
CA ALA A 72 -11.19 2.04 9.28
C ALA A 72 -11.51 3.52 9.53
N CYS A 73 -12.74 3.97 9.30
CA CYS A 73 -13.12 5.39 9.32
C CYS A 73 -13.48 5.88 10.73
N CYS A 74 -12.61 5.57 11.69
CA CYS A 74 -12.67 6.04 13.06
C CYS A 74 -11.29 6.50 13.53
N ALA A 75 -11.25 7.42 14.50
CA ALA A 75 -10.01 7.94 15.07
C ALA A 75 -10.15 8.15 16.57
N TYR A 76 -9.01 8.09 17.28
CA TYR A 76 -8.89 8.48 18.67
C TYR A 76 -7.89 9.63 18.76
N ASP A 77 -8.28 10.74 19.38
CA ASP A 77 -7.45 11.95 19.49
C ASP A 77 -6.69 12.06 20.82
N GLY A 78 -6.88 11.10 21.73
CA GLY A 78 -6.34 11.14 23.09
C GLY A 78 -7.39 11.40 24.17
N GLU A 79 -8.58 11.87 23.79
CA GLU A 79 -9.70 12.16 24.69
C GLU A 79 -10.98 11.44 24.24
N ARG A 80 -11.30 11.52 22.93
CA ARG A 80 -12.56 11.05 22.35
C ARG A 80 -12.32 10.18 21.12
N VAL A 81 -13.31 9.33 20.85
CA VAL A 81 -13.38 8.51 19.63
C VAL A 81 -14.31 9.19 18.63
N TRP A 82 -13.77 9.48 17.46
CA TRP A 82 -14.49 10.02 16.31
C TRP A 82 -14.85 8.87 15.36
N VAL A 83 -16.09 8.81 14.90
CA VAL A 83 -16.58 7.72 14.05
C VAL A 83 -17.39 8.30 12.90
N ASN A 84 -17.03 7.94 11.66
CA ASN A 84 -17.85 8.24 10.50
C ASN A 84 -19.10 7.35 10.49
N PRO A 85 -20.30 7.83 10.09
CA PRO A 85 -21.52 7.00 10.02
C PRO A 85 -21.35 5.66 9.29
N ARG A 86 -20.51 5.59 8.24
CA ARG A 86 -20.22 4.32 7.55
C ARG A 86 -19.36 3.36 8.38
N SER A 87 -18.42 3.88 9.17
CA SER A 87 -17.65 3.06 10.12
C SER A 87 -18.56 2.50 11.19
N LEU A 88 -19.47 3.31 11.75
CA LEU A 88 -20.45 2.83 12.71
C LEU A 88 -21.32 1.71 12.11
N THR A 89 -21.80 1.90 10.87
CA THR A 89 -22.58 0.88 10.15
C THR A 89 -21.78 -0.41 9.96
N ALA A 90 -20.52 -0.30 9.57
CA ALA A 90 -19.64 -1.46 9.37
C ALA A 90 -19.32 -2.19 10.69
N LEU A 91 -19.16 -1.45 11.78
CA LEU A 91 -18.96 -2.01 13.12
C LEU A 91 -20.21 -2.75 13.61
N VAL A 92 -21.40 -2.16 13.44
CA VAL A 92 -22.68 -2.78 13.84
C VAL A 92 -22.99 -4.03 13.01
N ARG A 93 -22.75 -3.99 11.70
CA ARG A 93 -23.01 -5.12 10.80
C ARG A 93 -21.89 -6.14 10.75
N GLN A 94 -20.73 -5.82 11.32
CA GLN A 94 -19.46 -6.53 11.09
C GLN A 94 -19.19 -6.76 9.60
N ALA A 95 -19.41 -5.73 8.77
CA ALA A 95 -19.24 -5.84 7.32
C ALA A 95 -18.79 -4.52 6.69
N ASN A 96 -17.80 -4.56 5.80
CA ASN A 96 -17.39 -3.43 4.98
C ASN A 96 -18.19 -3.44 3.67
N THR A 97 -18.81 -2.31 3.31
CA THR A 97 -19.56 -2.20 2.06
C THR A 97 -18.61 -1.78 0.95
N VAL A 98 -18.65 -2.48 -0.18
CA VAL A 98 -17.86 -2.11 -1.35
C VAL A 98 -18.41 -0.84 -2.00
N ASP A 99 -17.70 0.27 -1.78
CA ASP A 99 -17.94 1.55 -2.46
C ASP A 99 -16.85 1.85 -3.50
N MET A 100 -17.22 1.81 -4.78
CA MET A 100 -16.30 2.05 -5.88
C MET A 100 -15.85 3.50 -6.00
N THR A 101 -16.61 4.45 -5.45
CA THR A 101 -16.23 5.86 -5.46
C THR A 101 -15.02 6.14 -4.55
N ARG A 102 -14.72 5.20 -3.65
CA ARG A 102 -13.66 5.29 -2.63
C ARG A 102 -12.49 4.34 -2.88
N ARG A 103 -12.55 3.56 -3.97
CA ARG A 103 -11.55 2.54 -4.30
C ARG A 103 -10.14 3.15 -4.33
N SER A 104 -9.25 2.53 -3.56
CA SER A 104 -7.81 2.77 -3.64
C SER A 104 -7.10 1.63 -4.39
N PRO A 105 -5.80 1.77 -4.73
CA PRO A 105 -5.04 0.72 -5.41
C PRO A 105 -4.86 -0.58 -4.62
N SER A 106 -5.03 -0.51 -3.30
CA SER A 106 -4.90 -1.65 -2.40
C SER A 106 -6.24 -2.13 -1.86
N TYR A 107 -7.36 -1.64 -2.42
CA TYR A 107 -8.68 -1.80 -1.81
C TYR A 107 -9.08 -3.26 -1.61
N GLU A 108 -8.91 -4.10 -2.62
CA GLU A 108 -9.26 -5.53 -2.60
C GLU A 108 -8.45 -6.27 -1.53
N ILE A 109 -7.14 -6.02 -1.47
CA ILE A 109 -6.24 -6.58 -0.47
C ILE A 109 -6.60 -6.09 0.92
N ARG A 110 -6.98 -4.82 1.06
CA ARG A 110 -7.44 -4.27 2.33
C ARG A 110 -8.76 -4.90 2.78
N LEU A 111 -9.72 -5.08 1.88
CA LEU A 111 -10.98 -5.75 2.19
C LEU A 111 -10.73 -7.20 2.67
N ALA A 112 -9.91 -7.97 1.96
CA ALA A 112 -9.52 -9.32 2.38
C ALA A 112 -8.85 -9.32 3.77
N LYS A 113 -7.91 -8.41 4.03
CA LYS A 113 -7.27 -8.24 5.34
C LYS A 113 -8.27 -7.93 6.46
N TYR A 114 -9.30 -7.14 6.20
CA TYR A 114 -10.33 -6.85 7.19
C TYR A 114 -11.32 -8.01 7.35
N ALA A 115 -11.54 -8.83 6.31
CA ALA A 115 -12.28 -10.09 6.40
C ALA A 115 -11.64 -11.07 7.38
N GLU A 116 -10.32 -11.21 7.36
CA GLU A 116 -9.59 -12.01 8.37
C GLU A 116 -9.74 -11.50 9.80
N ARG A 117 -10.09 -10.22 9.96
CA ARG A 117 -10.33 -9.58 11.26
C ARG A 117 -11.80 -9.64 11.68
N GLY A 118 -12.61 -10.43 10.98
CA GLY A 118 -14.02 -10.66 11.29
C GLY A 118 -14.98 -9.62 10.71
N PHE A 119 -14.59 -8.92 9.63
CA PHE A 119 -15.51 -8.04 8.88
C PHE A 119 -15.83 -8.63 7.51
N GLU A 120 -17.06 -9.05 7.29
CA GLU A 120 -17.51 -9.50 5.97
C GLU A 120 -17.32 -8.42 4.90
N VAL A 121 -17.20 -8.84 3.63
CA VAL A 121 -17.15 -7.91 2.50
C VAL A 121 -18.50 -7.94 1.80
N TYR A 122 -19.28 -6.89 1.99
CA TYR A 122 -20.60 -6.76 1.38
C TYR A 122 -20.48 -6.08 0.01
N VAL A 123 -20.79 -6.84 -1.05
CA VAL A 123 -20.79 -6.36 -2.44
C VAL A 123 -22.24 -6.32 -2.95
N PRO A 124 -22.90 -5.14 -3.00
CA PRO A 124 -24.31 -5.05 -3.38
C PRO A 124 -24.62 -5.59 -4.79
N SER A 125 -23.67 -5.43 -5.72
CA SER A 125 -23.79 -5.82 -7.13
C SER A 125 -23.31 -7.24 -7.45
N LEU A 126 -23.00 -8.06 -6.45
CA LEU A 126 -22.48 -9.41 -6.67
C LEU A 126 -23.58 -10.38 -7.12
N ILE A 127 -23.40 -11.00 -8.28
CA ILE A 127 -24.29 -12.01 -8.84
C ILE A 127 -23.51 -13.32 -8.99
N ARG A 128 -23.50 -14.15 -7.93
CA ARG A 128 -22.61 -15.33 -7.87
C ARG A 128 -22.77 -16.33 -9.02
N HIS A 129 -23.99 -16.52 -9.53
CA HIS A 129 -24.25 -17.49 -10.62
C HIS A 129 -23.76 -17.02 -12.00
N LYS A 130 -23.43 -15.72 -12.16
CA LYS A 130 -22.89 -15.17 -13.40
C LYS A 130 -21.36 -15.09 -13.40
N ILE A 131 -20.70 -15.45 -12.30
CA ILE A 131 -19.25 -15.39 -12.21
C ILE A 131 -18.65 -16.31 -13.27
N ASN A 132 -17.73 -15.77 -14.07
CA ASN A 132 -17.02 -16.55 -15.05
C ASN A 132 -16.17 -17.64 -14.34
N PRO A 133 -16.37 -18.94 -14.66
CA PRO A 133 -15.62 -20.03 -14.05
C PRO A 133 -14.10 -19.91 -14.16
N SER A 134 -13.56 -19.19 -15.16
CA SER A 134 -12.11 -19.03 -15.34
C SER A 134 -11.43 -18.28 -14.19
N VAL A 135 -12.15 -17.51 -13.38
CA VAL A 135 -11.63 -16.88 -12.15
C VAL A 135 -11.15 -17.94 -11.13
N TYR A 136 -11.68 -19.16 -11.22
CA TYR A 136 -11.30 -20.29 -10.39
C TYR A 136 -10.40 -21.30 -11.11
N ALA A 137 -9.78 -20.93 -12.23
CA ALA A 137 -8.74 -21.72 -12.86
C ALA A 137 -7.53 -21.85 -11.91
N LYS A 138 -7.00 -23.07 -11.74
CA LYS A 138 -5.90 -23.33 -10.79
C LYS A 138 -4.58 -22.74 -11.25
N ASP A 139 -4.37 -22.67 -12.55
CA ASP A 139 -3.18 -22.21 -13.27
C ASP A 139 -3.21 -20.69 -13.54
N LEU A 140 -4.05 -19.93 -12.81
CA LEU A 140 -4.17 -18.49 -12.99
C LEU A 140 -2.79 -17.81 -12.77
N PRO A 141 -2.21 -17.16 -13.80
CA PRO A 141 -0.78 -16.79 -13.77
C PRO A 141 -0.49 -15.58 -12.88
N ALA A 142 -1.49 -14.71 -12.66
CA ALA A 142 -1.37 -13.51 -11.85
C ALA A 142 -2.70 -13.19 -11.16
N PHE A 143 -2.65 -12.41 -10.08
CA PHE A 143 -3.88 -11.92 -9.45
C PHE A 143 -4.66 -11.01 -10.41
N PRO A 144 -5.94 -11.33 -10.71
CA PRO A 144 -6.79 -10.49 -11.54
C PRO A 144 -7.08 -9.16 -10.82
N ASN A 145 -7.81 -8.24 -11.43
CA ASN A 145 -8.17 -6.95 -10.85
C ASN A 145 -9.60 -6.94 -10.29
N GLY A 146 -9.87 -5.98 -9.40
CA GLY A 146 -11.23 -5.67 -8.96
C GLY A 146 -11.96 -6.82 -8.27
N LEU A 147 -13.22 -7.05 -8.67
CA LEU A 147 -14.05 -8.09 -8.07
C LEU A 147 -13.45 -9.48 -8.23
N ALA A 148 -12.83 -9.77 -9.38
CA ALA A 148 -12.19 -11.06 -9.62
C ALA A 148 -11.05 -11.30 -8.61
N ARG A 149 -10.26 -10.27 -8.28
CA ARG A 149 -9.23 -10.35 -7.24
C ARG A 149 -9.82 -10.77 -5.90
N LEU A 150 -10.94 -10.14 -5.52
CA LEU A 150 -11.64 -10.44 -4.27
C LEU A 150 -12.16 -11.88 -4.22
N LEU A 151 -12.70 -12.41 -5.32
CA LEU A 151 -13.17 -13.80 -5.42
C LEU A 151 -12.01 -14.81 -5.34
N VAL A 152 -10.88 -14.50 -5.96
CA VAL A 152 -9.63 -15.28 -5.84
C VAL A 152 -9.16 -15.29 -4.39
N LEU A 153 -9.14 -14.13 -3.73
CA LEU A 153 -8.75 -14.01 -2.31
C LEU A 153 -9.73 -14.75 -1.38
N GLU A 154 -11.03 -14.65 -1.61
CA GLU A 154 -12.06 -15.43 -0.89
C GLU A 154 -11.77 -16.93 -0.99
N THR A 155 -11.52 -17.42 -2.21
CA THR A 155 -11.24 -18.86 -2.43
C THR A 155 -9.95 -19.28 -1.75
N ALA A 156 -8.89 -18.48 -1.90
CA ALA A 156 -7.58 -18.81 -1.38
C ALA A 156 -7.52 -18.69 0.16
N TYR A 157 -8.41 -17.92 0.79
CA TYR A 157 -8.59 -17.94 2.25
C TYR A 157 -9.03 -19.33 2.75
N TYR A 158 -10.05 -19.94 2.13
CA TYR A 158 -10.54 -21.27 2.51
C TYR A 158 -9.66 -22.41 1.99
N ARG A 159 -9.02 -22.22 0.84
CA ARG A 159 -8.19 -23.22 0.17
C ARG A 159 -6.86 -22.58 -0.24
N PRO A 160 -5.89 -22.41 0.69
CA PRO A 160 -4.65 -21.67 0.43
C PRO A 160 -3.76 -22.21 -0.68
N SER A 161 -3.93 -23.49 -1.05
CA SER A 161 -3.19 -24.17 -2.12
C SER A 161 -4.06 -24.42 -3.36
N PHE A 162 -5.20 -23.74 -3.47
CA PHE A 162 -6.10 -23.92 -4.61
C PHE A 162 -5.50 -23.43 -5.93
N TYR A 163 -4.84 -22.28 -5.89
CA TYR A 163 -4.14 -21.69 -7.02
C TYR A 163 -2.67 -22.14 -6.99
N GLU A 164 -2.18 -22.65 -8.11
CA GLU A 164 -0.82 -23.19 -8.24
C GLU A 164 0.22 -22.08 -8.32
N CYS A 165 -0.12 -20.99 -9.01
CA CYS A 165 0.77 -19.85 -9.23
C CYS A 165 0.54 -18.69 -8.24
N LEU A 166 -0.59 -18.68 -7.51
CA LEU A 166 -0.95 -17.59 -6.61
C LEU A 166 -0.96 -18.04 -5.16
N GLN A 167 -0.32 -17.25 -4.32
CA GLN A 167 -0.32 -17.47 -2.88
C GLN A 167 -1.21 -16.47 -2.18
N TYR A 168 -2.08 -16.98 -1.30
CA TYR A 168 -2.84 -16.11 -0.41
C TYR A 168 -1.90 -15.46 0.61
N PRO A 169 -2.00 -14.13 0.83
CA PRO A 169 -1.24 -13.47 1.89
C PRO A 169 -1.79 -13.89 3.25
N LYS A 170 -1.29 -15.02 3.79
CA LYS A 170 -1.73 -15.54 5.09
C LYS A 170 -1.37 -14.53 6.19
N MET A 171 -2.36 -14.05 6.93
CA MET A 171 -2.13 -13.33 8.18
C MET A 171 -2.92 -13.96 9.32
N ARG A 172 -2.21 -14.54 10.29
CA ARG A 172 -2.73 -14.76 11.64
C ARG A 172 -1.95 -13.86 12.58
N ILE A 173 -2.59 -12.81 13.10
CA ILE A 173 -2.03 -12.06 14.24
C ILE A 173 -1.92 -13.05 15.39
N MET A 174 -0.73 -13.18 15.99
CA MET A 174 -0.46 -14.05 17.14
C MET A 174 -1.63 -14.01 18.14
N THR A 175 -2.36 -15.11 18.24
CA THR A 175 -3.16 -15.39 19.43
C THR A 175 -2.18 -15.58 20.57
N ARG A 176 -2.27 -14.74 21.61
CA ARG A 176 -1.72 -15.09 22.92
C ARG A 176 -2.39 -16.40 23.30
N LYS A 177 -1.69 -17.53 23.17
CA LYS A 177 -2.13 -18.76 23.82
C LYS A 177 -2.02 -18.47 25.31
N VAL A 178 -3.15 -18.15 25.95
CA VAL A 178 -3.26 -18.29 27.39
C VAL A 178 -3.28 -19.80 27.61
N GLY A 179 -2.11 -20.37 27.93
CA GLY A 179 -2.05 -21.77 28.32
C GLY A 179 -2.91 -21.96 29.56
N SER A 180 -3.84 -22.91 29.51
CA SER A 180 -4.70 -23.24 30.66
C SER A 180 -3.90 -23.79 31.86
N ASN A 181 -2.62 -24.12 31.67
CA ASN A 181 -1.67 -24.46 32.73
C ASN A 181 -0.33 -23.80 32.36
N GLY A 182 0.19 -22.89 33.20
CA GLY A 182 1.33 -22.02 32.91
C GLY A 182 2.70 -22.69 32.72
N GLY A 183 2.88 -23.50 31.66
CA GLY A 183 4.15 -24.10 31.28
C GLY A 183 4.44 -23.95 29.78
N THR A 184 5.67 -23.55 29.44
CA THR A 184 6.17 -23.38 28.07
C THR A 184 6.60 -24.74 27.51
N ILE A 185 5.95 -25.22 26.44
CA ILE A 185 6.41 -26.39 25.66
C ILE A 185 6.89 -25.89 24.30
N GLY A 186 8.13 -26.19 23.96
CA GLY A 186 8.71 -25.93 22.64
C GLY A 186 8.31 -27.03 21.66
N ASP A 187 7.78 -26.66 20.50
CA ASP A 187 7.29 -27.61 19.51
C ASP A 187 8.31 -27.85 18.38
N GLN A 188 8.46 -29.12 18.01
CA GLN A 188 9.42 -29.68 17.06
C GLN A 188 8.94 -29.56 15.60
N TYR A 189 9.88 -29.34 14.68
CA TYR A 189 9.66 -29.14 13.24
C TYR A 189 9.67 -30.47 12.46
N HIS A 190 8.68 -30.68 11.58
CA HIS A 190 8.76 -31.64 10.48
C HIS A 190 8.84 -30.89 9.13
N ALA A 191 9.91 -31.13 8.37
CA ALA A 191 10.23 -30.46 7.12
C ALA A 191 9.61 -31.17 5.90
N HIS A 192 9.04 -30.41 4.97
CA HIS A 192 8.80 -30.88 3.59
C HIS A 192 9.49 -29.97 2.58
N ARG A 193 10.23 -30.62 1.67
CA ARG A 193 11.01 -30.05 0.56
C ARG A 193 10.13 -29.75 -0.64
N GLY A 194 10.47 -28.65 -1.34
CA GLY A 194 10.27 -28.49 -2.78
C GLY A 194 9.33 -27.36 -3.17
N SER A 195 9.87 -26.22 -3.61
CA SER A 195 9.42 -25.42 -4.77
C SER A 195 10.25 -24.14 -4.86
N THR A 196 10.92 -24.00 -6.01
CA THR A 196 11.84 -22.95 -6.41
C THR A 196 11.13 -21.72 -6.99
N GLY A 197 11.51 -20.51 -6.57
CA GLY A 197 11.47 -19.32 -7.44
C GLY A 197 10.74 -18.07 -6.93
N LEU A 198 11.37 -17.28 -6.05
CA LEU A 198 11.68 -15.83 -6.19
C LEU A 198 12.18 -15.31 -4.84
N VAL A 199 13.50 -15.09 -4.78
CA VAL A 199 14.28 -14.85 -3.57
C VAL A 199 14.35 -13.36 -3.26
N CYS A 200 13.89 -12.95 -2.08
CA CYS A 200 14.30 -11.69 -1.46
C CYS A 200 15.73 -11.85 -0.91
N LYS A 201 16.71 -11.42 -1.71
CA LYS A 201 18.13 -11.36 -1.32
C LYS A 201 18.32 -10.19 -0.36
N ASN A 202 18.67 -10.44 0.90
CA ASN A 202 19.51 -9.57 1.75
C ASN A 202 19.93 -10.33 3.03
N ASP A 203 21.15 -10.88 2.95
CA ASP A 203 21.95 -11.70 3.90
C ASP A 203 21.62 -13.21 4.08
N PRO A 204 22.59 -14.14 3.85
CA PRO A 204 22.36 -15.59 3.77
C PRO A 204 22.52 -16.38 5.09
N GLU A 205 22.82 -15.74 6.22
CA GLU A 205 23.07 -16.45 7.50
C GLU A 205 21.97 -16.30 8.55
N ASP A 206 20.94 -15.47 8.31
CA ASP A 206 19.75 -15.36 9.18
C ASP A 206 18.53 -16.11 8.60
N MET A 207 18.74 -16.92 7.56
CA MET A 207 17.72 -17.59 6.76
C MET A 207 17.58 -19.08 7.11
N LEU A 208 17.38 -19.44 8.38
CA LEU A 208 16.86 -20.78 8.73
C LEU A 208 16.08 -20.74 10.05
N ILE A 209 14.79 -20.45 9.95
CA ILE A 209 13.67 -21.20 10.55
C ILE A 209 12.45 -20.87 9.70
N GLY A 210 11.82 -21.89 9.11
CA GLY A 210 10.60 -21.73 8.31
C GLY A 210 9.52 -20.95 9.08
N ASN A 211 8.84 -20.07 8.35
CA ASN A 211 7.75 -19.17 8.78
C ASN A 211 8.16 -17.81 9.40
N THR A 212 9.07 -17.08 8.78
CA THR A 212 9.31 -15.65 9.11
C THR A 212 9.04 -14.70 7.95
N GLU A 213 7.94 -14.93 7.22
CA GLU A 213 7.28 -13.87 6.43
C GLU A 213 6.22 -13.11 7.27
N GLU A 214 6.14 -13.38 8.58
CA GLU A 214 4.93 -13.19 9.37
C GLU A 214 4.82 -11.86 10.15
N LEU A 215 5.59 -10.82 9.84
CA LEU A 215 5.60 -9.61 10.66
C LEU A 215 5.62 -8.29 9.86
N VAL A 216 4.40 -7.71 9.78
CA VAL A 216 4.01 -6.32 9.48
C VAL A 216 3.91 -5.92 8.00
N MET A 217 2.78 -6.28 7.40
CA MET A 217 2.25 -5.63 6.19
C MET A 217 1.25 -4.53 6.58
N SER A 218 1.74 -3.31 6.83
CA SER A 218 0.91 -2.11 6.93
C SER A 218 1.29 -1.02 5.92
N ASN A 219 1.77 -1.38 4.73
CA ASN A 219 2.03 -0.41 3.68
C ASN A 219 1.30 -0.74 2.38
N TYR A 220 0.77 0.34 1.80
CA TYR A 220 -0.16 0.43 0.68
C TYR A 220 0.46 0.11 -0.70
N ASP A 221 1.64 -0.51 -0.70
CA ASP A 221 2.46 -0.68 -1.88
C ASP A 221 2.93 -2.13 -1.97
N SER A 222 2.01 -2.99 -2.42
CA SER A 222 2.24 -4.43 -2.63
C SER A 222 3.17 -4.72 -3.82
N SER A 223 3.46 -3.71 -4.64
CA SER A 223 4.30 -3.80 -5.84
C SER A 223 5.79 -3.95 -5.56
N TRP A 224 6.25 -3.59 -4.35
CA TRP A 224 7.68 -3.48 -4.04
C TRP A 224 8.00 -4.20 -2.72
N GLY A 225 7.99 -5.53 -2.74
CA GLY A 225 8.31 -6.35 -1.56
C GLY A 225 9.67 -6.02 -0.92
N TRP A 226 10.67 -5.65 -1.75
CA TRP A 226 11.99 -5.23 -1.29
C TRP A 226 12.00 -3.88 -0.55
N ALA A 227 10.94 -3.09 -0.73
CA ALA A 227 10.75 -1.77 -0.14
C ALA A 227 10.05 -1.81 1.23
N GLN A 228 9.84 -3.00 1.80
CA GLN A 228 9.20 -3.18 3.11
C GLN A 228 10.20 -3.05 4.25
N ILE A 229 9.77 -2.40 5.34
CA ILE A 229 10.57 -2.33 6.56
C ILE A 229 10.15 -3.50 7.44
N PRO A 230 11.05 -4.45 7.70
CA PRO A 230 10.73 -5.64 8.46
C PRO A 230 10.50 -5.30 9.94
N TYR A 231 9.70 -6.13 10.59
CA TYR A 231 9.40 -6.05 12.00
C TYR A 231 9.59 -7.42 12.64
N GLY A 232 10.06 -7.48 13.88
CA GLY A 232 10.12 -8.73 14.62
C GLY A 232 11.25 -8.80 15.63
N PRO A 233 11.35 -9.91 16.39
CA PRO A 233 12.28 -10.04 17.51
C PRO A 233 13.75 -9.79 17.15
N SER A 234 14.16 -10.12 15.93
CA SER A 234 15.54 -9.92 15.43
C SER A 234 15.80 -8.51 14.87
N TRP A 235 14.76 -7.68 14.71
CA TRP A 235 14.85 -6.36 14.13
C TRP A 235 14.88 -5.26 15.20
N HIS A 236 15.88 -4.40 15.09
CA HIS A 236 16.11 -3.26 15.97
C HIS A 236 16.69 -2.10 15.16
N ALA A 237 16.78 -0.92 15.77
CA ALA A 237 17.11 0.33 15.07
C ALA A 237 18.37 0.28 14.20
N ASP A 238 19.44 -0.36 14.68
CA ASP A 238 20.72 -0.44 13.95
C ASP A 238 20.68 -1.42 12.79
N LYS A 239 19.99 -2.57 12.93
CA LYS A 239 19.77 -3.51 11.83
C LYS A 239 18.93 -2.90 10.72
N ILE A 240 17.87 -2.14 11.09
CA ILE A 240 17.05 -1.39 10.12
C ILE A 240 17.91 -0.35 9.38
N ARG A 241 18.75 0.41 10.11
CA ARG A 241 19.67 1.37 9.51
C ARG A 241 20.61 0.71 8.51
N SER A 242 21.28 -0.37 8.94
CA SER A 242 22.26 -1.08 8.11
C SER A 242 21.62 -1.63 6.84
N MET A 243 20.43 -2.24 6.95
CA MET A 243 19.69 -2.73 5.80
C MET A 243 19.36 -1.59 4.81
N ILE A 244 18.81 -0.48 5.30
CA ILE A 244 18.49 0.67 4.43
C ILE A 244 19.75 1.24 3.77
N SER A 245 20.85 1.40 4.51
CA SER A 245 22.12 1.88 3.94
C SER A 245 22.69 0.94 2.88
N LYS A 246 22.62 -0.38 3.08
CA LYS A 246 23.03 -1.38 2.08
C LYS A 246 22.16 -1.30 0.82
N THR A 247 20.83 -1.20 0.99
CA THR A 247 19.90 -1.06 -0.12
C THR A 247 20.16 0.21 -0.92
N ASP A 248 20.36 1.34 -0.24
CA ASP A 248 20.63 2.63 -0.86
C ASP A 248 21.95 2.62 -1.65
N ALA A 249 23.01 2.06 -1.06
CA ALA A 249 24.30 1.88 -1.73
C ALA A 249 24.19 0.95 -2.96
N SER A 250 23.34 -0.08 -2.89
CA SER A 250 23.08 -0.98 -4.03
C SER A 250 22.35 -0.27 -5.16
N ILE A 251 21.37 0.59 -4.85
CA ILE A 251 20.62 1.35 -5.86
C ILE A 251 21.55 2.32 -6.60
N ASN A 252 22.44 2.98 -5.86
CA ASN A 252 23.35 4.01 -6.37
C ASN A 252 24.74 3.48 -6.77
N SER A 253 24.93 2.16 -6.79
CA SER A 253 26.21 1.57 -7.20
C SER A 253 26.45 1.78 -8.70
N PRO A 254 27.68 2.13 -9.14
CA PRO A 254 28.05 2.12 -10.55
C PRO A 254 27.86 0.76 -11.24
N HIS A 255 27.85 -0.33 -10.46
CA HIS A 255 27.65 -1.68 -10.97
C HIS A 255 26.18 -2.08 -11.13
N ASN A 256 25.25 -1.20 -10.77
CA ASN A 256 23.83 -1.45 -10.99
C ASN A 256 23.52 -1.29 -12.49
N PRO A 257 22.99 -2.32 -13.19
CA PRO A 257 22.72 -2.24 -14.63
C PRO A 257 21.66 -1.19 -15.01
N TYR A 258 20.90 -0.69 -14.03
CA TYR A 258 19.95 0.42 -14.22
C TYR A 258 20.57 1.81 -14.10
N ASN A 259 21.89 1.91 -13.86
CA ASN A 259 22.63 3.16 -13.78
C ASN A 259 23.49 3.33 -15.03
N ASN A 260 22.98 4.05 -16.02
CA ASN A 260 23.73 4.36 -17.23
C ASN A 260 24.74 5.50 -16.96
N GLU A 261 26.00 5.35 -17.40
CA GLU A 261 27.11 6.26 -17.09
C GLU A 261 26.90 7.72 -17.58
N GLY A 262 25.91 7.99 -18.44
CA GLY A 262 25.58 9.32 -18.95
C GLY A 262 24.27 9.95 -18.45
N ASP A 263 23.46 9.21 -17.70
CA ASP A 263 22.12 9.63 -17.21
C ASP A 263 21.89 9.19 -15.75
N PHE A 264 22.99 9.01 -15.00
CA PHE A 264 22.92 8.57 -13.62
C PHE A 264 22.48 9.72 -12.72
N HIS A 265 21.28 9.59 -12.18
CA HIS A 265 20.81 10.39 -11.07
C HIS A 265 20.87 9.57 -9.78
N HIS A 266 21.39 10.19 -8.72
CA HIS A 266 21.39 9.60 -7.39
C HIS A 266 19.94 9.50 -6.87
N ARG A 267 19.52 8.31 -6.43
CA ARG A 267 18.12 8.00 -6.10
C ARG A 267 18.01 7.35 -4.73
N HIS A 268 16.98 7.74 -3.98
CA HIS A 268 16.71 7.20 -2.65
C HIS A 268 15.28 6.72 -2.55
N VAL A 269 15.07 5.46 -2.14
CA VAL A 269 13.71 4.98 -1.81
C VAL A 269 13.43 5.10 -0.31
N PHE A 270 14.47 4.98 0.51
CA PHE A 270 14.42 5.10 1.95
C PHE A 270 15.53 6.00 2.47
N PHE A 271 15.27 6.65 3.59
CA PHE A 271 16.31 7.20 4.44
C PHE A 271 16.08 6.78 5.89
N ALA A 272 17.15 6.42 6.61
CA ALA A 272 17.09 5.98 7.99
C ALA A 272 17.95 6.87 8.90
N GLY A 273 17.33 7.55 9.87
CA GLY A 273 18.03 8.53 10.71
C GLY A 273 17.23 8.99 11.92
N SER A 274 17.66 10.09 12.54
CA SER A 274 16.82 10.83 13.48
C SER A 274 15.74 11.62 12.73
N MET A 275 14.68 12.04 13.43
CA MET A 275 13.64 12.91 12.82
C MET A 275 14.27 14.17 12.21
N LYS A 276 15.26 14.77 12.89
CA LYS A 276 15.94 15.98 12.43
C LYS A 276 16.67 15.77 11.10
N GLN A 277 17.27 14.59 10.93
CA GLN A 277 17.92 14.21 9.68
C GLN A 277 16.89 13.93 8.57
N CYS A 278 15.77 13.28 8.89
CA CYS A 278 14.69 13.07 7.93
C CYS A 278 14.08 14.39 7.44
N LEU A 279 13.91 15.38 8.33
CA LEU A 279 13.29 16.67 7.99
C LEU A 279 14.27 17.68 7.36
N GLY A 280 15.58 17.45 7.49
CA GLY A 280 16.64 18.30 6.95
C GLY A 280 17.26 17.74 5.66
N THR A 281 18.51 18.12 5.39
CA THR A 281 19.28 17.58 4.27
C THR A 281 19.81 16.19 4.63
N PHE A 282 19.29 15.16 3.96
CA PHE A 282 19.63 13.76 4.25
C PHE A 282 20.70 13.18 3.34
N CYS A 283 20.88 13.72 2.13
CA CYS A 283 21.90 13.34 1.17
C CYS A 283 22.59 14.58 0.61
N LEU A 284 23.92 14.61 0.68
CA LEU A 284 24.73 15.73 0.16
C LEU A 284 24.87 15.68 -1.36
N ASP A 285 24.94 14.49 -1.93
CA ASP A 285 25.05 14.31 -3.39
C ASP A 285 23.79 14.83 -4.09
N CYS A 286 22.61 14.53 -3.55
CA CYS A 286 21.34 15.06 -4.06
C CYS A 286 21.15 16.56 -3.76
N ALA A 287 21.78 17.11 -2.72
CA ALA A 287 21.60 18.52 -2.37
C ALA A 287 22.23 19.48 -3.39
N ASN A 288 23.25 19.01 -4.11
CA ASN A 288 24.02 19.80 -5.08
C ASN A 288 23.68 19.45 -6.55
N ALA A 289 22.80 18.48 -6.78
CA ALA A 289 22.41 18.03 -8.11
C ALA A 289 21.18 18.79 -8.62
N GLU A 290 21.08 18.96 -9.94
CA GLU A 290 19.87 19.48 -10.60
C GLU A 290 18.68 18.54 -10.29
N PRO A 291 17.47 19.09 -10.04
CA PRO A 291 16.28 18.28 -9.78
C PRO A 291 15.99 17.33 -10.95
N HIS A 292 15.68 16.07 -10.65
CA HIS A 292 15.33 15.08 -11.67
C HIS A 292 14.15 15.57 -12.55
N PRO A 293 14.09 15.31 -13.86
CA PRO A 293 12.99 15.77 -14.72
C PRO A 293 11.60 15.22 -14.30
N GLU A 294 11.55 14.05 -13.65
CA GLU A 294 10.33 13.51 -13.03
C GLU A 294 9.90 14.22 -11.72
N SER A 295 10.69 15.18 -11.24
CA SER A 295 10.44 15.96 -10.02
C SER A 295 9.52 17.16 -10.24
N GLY A 296 9.31 17.56 -11.51
CA GLY A 296 8.60 18.80 -11.88
C GLY A 296 7.08 18.68 -12.02
N THR A 297 6.53 17.47 -12.10
CA THR A 297 5.08 17.29 -12.29
C THR A 297 4.45 16.85 -10.97
N ILE A 298 3.95 17.80 -10.19
CA ILE A 298 2.97 17.54 -9.12
C ILE A 298 1.63 17.19 -9.82
N GLY A 299 1.63 16.07 -10.54
CA GLY A 299 0.47 15.37 -11.06
C GLY A 299 0.19 14.12 -10.21
N PRO A 300 -0.90 13.38 -10.49
CA PRO A 300 -1.29 12.20 -9.72
C PRO A 300 -0.31 11.04 -9.98
N GLY A 301 0.82 11.06 -9.26
CA GLY A 301 1.89 10.08 -9.43
C GLY A 301 3.16 10.47 -8.67
N SER A 302 3.08 10.60 -7.34
CA SER A 302 4.28 10.77 -6.49
C SER A 302 5.29 9.66 -6.78
N SER A 303 6.49 10.08 -7.24
CA SER A 303 7.66 9.22 -7.47
C SER A 303 7.98 8.42 -6.21
N MET A 304 8.42 7.17 -6.36
CA MET A 304 8.83 6.34 -5.21
C MET A 304 10.10 6.88 -4.54
N TYR A 305 10.82 7.76 -5.24
CA TYR A 305 12.07 8.33 -4.77
C TYR A 305 11.83 9.56 -3.88
N ILE A 306 12.55 9.62 -2.77
CA ILE A 306 12.63 10.80 -1.91
C ILE A 306 13.76 11.71 -2.38
N GLN A 307 13.52 13.02 -2.31
CA GLN A 307 14.49 14.03 -2.69
C GLN A 307 14.26 15.31 -1.89
N GLY A 308 15.33 16.09 -1.71
CA GLY A 308 15.25 17.38 -1.04
C GLY A 308 14.72 17.31 0.40
N PRO A 309 14.22 18.43 0.94
CA PRO A 309 13.57 18.45 2.25
C PRO A 309 12.17 17.82 2.19
N VAL A 310 11.71 17.30 3.33
CA VAL A 310 10.35 16.77 3.46
C VAL A 310 9.31 17.82 3.07
N SER A 311 8.44 17.44 2.12
CA SER A 311 7.26 18.16 1.70
C SER A 311 5.99 17.44 2.14
N PHE A 312 4.95 18.21 2.46
CA PHE A 312 3.64 17.67 2.79
C PHE A 312 2.71 17.85 1.60
N LEU A 313 1.89 16.83 1.35
CA LEU A 313 0.75 16.99 0.47
C LEU A 313 -0.32 17.83 1.20
N MET A 314 -0.63 19.03 0.69
CA MET A 314 -1.57 19.99 1.31
C MET A 314 -2.94 20.09 0.61
N ALA A 315 -3.15 19.31 -0.46
CA ALA A 315 -4.37 19.19 -1.29
C ALA A 315 -4.79 20.39 -2.16
N ASN A 316 -5.19 20.09 -3.43
CA ASN A 316 -6.29 20.66 -4.23
C ASN A 316 -6.26 20.12 -5.69
N PRO A 317 -7.37 19.98 -6.48
CA PRO A 317 -8.80 19.73 -6.21
C PRO A 317 -9.25 18.29 -6.65
N GLY A 318 -10.41 17.80 -6.20
CA GLY A 318 -11.10 16.62 -6.78
C GLY A 318 -11.09 15.31 -5.96
N ARG A 319 -11.17 14.16 -6.66
CA ARG A 319 -11.45 12.79 -6.13
C ARG A 319 -10.50 12.32 -5.01
N GLN A 320 -9.34 12.94 -4.83
CA GLN A 320 -8.40 12.66 -3.71
C GLN A 320 -8.95 13.06 -2.33
N LEU A 321 -9.97 13.93 -2.27
CA LEU A 321 -10.73 14.20 -1.06
C LEU A 321 -11.66 13.03 -0.69
N ILE A 322 -12.14 12.29 -1.70
CA ILE A 322 -13.07 11.18 -1.52
C ILE A 322 -12.35 9.91 -1.06
N THR A 323 -11.16 9.62 -1.60
CA THR A 323 -10.48 8.33 -1.40
C THR A 323 -9.26 8.38 -0.49
N GLY A 324 -8.83 9.56 0.00
CA GLY A 324 -7.64 9.81 0.85
C GLY A 324 -6.32 9.23 0.34
N SER A 325 -6.36 8.48 -0.75
CA SER A 325 -5.30 7.76 -1.41
C SER A 325 -4.44 8.75 -2.18
N PHE A 326 -3.14 8.54 -2.13
CA PHE A 326 -2.18 9.26 -2.97
C PHE A 326 -2.31 8.92 -4.46
N ARG A 327 -3.09 7.87 -4.80
CA ARG A 327 -3.34 7.38 -6.17
C ARG A 327 -4.80 6.90 -6.29
N PRO A 328 -5.80 7.76 -6.53
CA PRO A 328 -7.15 7.30 -6.83
C PRO A 328 -7.18 6.57 -8.17
N ILE A 329 -7.89 5.44 -8.25
CA ILE A 329 -8.13 4.71 -9.51
C ILE A 329 -9.50 5.13 -10.06
N ASP A 330 -9.64 5.20 -11.38
CA ASP A 330 -10.96 5.39 -11.98
C ASP A 330 -11.89 4.23 -11.62
N VAL A 331 -13.20 4.50 -11.57
CA VAL A 331 -14.21 3.50 -11.22
C VAL A 331 -14.08 2.30 -12.15
N GLY A 332 -13.90 2.57 -13.45
CA GLY A 332 -13.59 1.59 -14.48
C GLY A 332 -14.46 0.33 -14.38
N ASP A 333 -14.00 -0.71 -15.06
CA ASP A 333 -14.73 -1.96 -15.18
C ASP A 333 -14.39 -2.92 -14.04
N TRP A 334 -14.65 -2.51 -12.78
CA TRP A 334 -14.34 -3.27 -11.56
C TRP A 334 -14.79 -4.73 -11.59
N ALA A 335 -15.94 -4.98 -12.19
CA ALA A 335 -16.56 -6.30 -12.24
C ALA A 335 -16.24 -7.08 -13.52
N ARG A 336 -15.58 -6.46 -14.49
CA ARG A 336 -15.36 -7.01 -15.83
C ARG A 336 -14.65 -8.36 -15.80
N GLU A 337 -13.47 -8.44 -15.18
CA GLU A 337 -12.72 -9.69 -15.07
C GLU A 337 -13.45 -10.78 -14.26
N ALA A 338 -14.50 -10.44 -13.50
CA ALA A 338 -15.29 -11.41 -12.73
C ALA A 338 -16.44 -12.04 -13.54
N TYR A 339 -16.93 -11.35 -14.57
CA TYR A 339 -18.12 -11.76 -15.33
C TYR A 339 -17.85 -12.05 -16.81
N GLU A 340 -16.85 -11.41 -17.42
CA GLU A 340 -16.52 -11.58 -18.84
C GLU A 340 -15.50 -12.70 -19.08
N SER A 341 -15.59 -13.33 -20.25
CA SER A 341 -14.64 -14.37 -20.67
C SER A 341 -13.35 -13.76 -21.23
N PRO A 342 -12.19 -14.42 -21.09
CA PRO A 342 -10.96 -14.00 -21.74
C PRO A 342 -11.06 -13.90 -23.27
N ALA A 343 -12.01 -14.61 -23.90
CA ALA A 343 -12.25 -14.55 -25.34
C ALA A 343 -12.93 -13.22 -25.75
N ALA A 344 -13.86 -12.70 -24.94
CA ALA A 344 -14.42 -11.36 -25.14
C ALA A 344 -13.35 -10.26 -25.00
N PHE A 345 -12.27 -10.55 -24.26
CA PHE A 345 -11.14 -9.64 -24.04
C PHE A 345 -10.34 -9.38 -25.34
N SER A 346 -10.18 -10.38 -26.21
CA SER A 346 -9.49 -10.18 -27.51
C SER A 346 -10.38 -9.48 -28.53
N ASP A 347 -11.68 -9.75 -28.49
CA ASP A 347 -12.64 -9.20 -29.45
C ASP A 347 -12.91 -7.71 -29.18
N ALA A 348 -13.04 -7.30 -27.91
CA ALA A 348 -13.16 -5.88 -27.53
C ALA A 348 -11.88 -5.07 -27.82
N MET A 349 -10.69 -5.67 -27.65
CA MET A 349 -9.43 -5.02 -28.06
C MET A 349 -9.28 -4.93 -29.59
N ARG A 350 -9.89 -5.86 -30.34
CA ARG A 350 -9.95 -5.78 -31.81
C ARG A 350 -10.91 -4.70 -32.28
N GLU A 351 -12.10 -4.59 -31.69
CA GLU A 351 -13.08 -3.55 -32.05
C GLU A 351 -12.56 -2.13 -31.73
N VAL A 352 -11.85 -1.93 -30.62
CA VAL A 352 -11.23 -0.63 -30.30
C VAL A 352 -10.09 -0.27 -31.27
N ASN A 353 -9.37 -1.27 -31.80
CA ASN A 353 -8.35 -1.06 -32.84
C ASN A 353 -8.94 -0.89 -34.25
N GLU A 354 -10.14 -1.42 -34.52
CA GLU A 354 -10.85 -1.26 -35.80
C GLU A 354 -11.62 0.07 -35.88
N CYS A 355 -11.86 0.78 -34.76
CA CYS A 355 -12.36 2.16 -34.72
C CYS A 355 -11.25 3.23 -34.70
N GLY A 356 -10.04 2.90 -35.16
CA GLY A 356 -8.90 3.82 -35.27
C GLY A 356 -9.10 4.87 -36.37
N PHE A 357 -9.32 6.11 -35.93
CA PHE A 357 -8.88 7.39 -36.51
C PHE A 357 -8.36 7.36 -37.97
N ASP A 358 -9.15 7.84 -38.92
CA ASP A 358 -8.72 8.14 -40.29
C ASP A 358 -8.07 9.54 -40.32
N PRO A 359 -6.73 9.67 -40.51
CA PRO A 359 -6.01 10.92 -40.30
C PRO A 359 -6.15 11.93 -41.46
N ASP A 360 -7.04 11.70 -42.45
CA ASP A 360 -7.17 12.56 -43.63
C ASP A 360 -8.54 13.25 -43.80
N SER A 361 -9.39 13.27 -42.77
CA SER A 361 -10.62 14.09 -42.80
C SER A 361 -10.31 15.54 -42.40
N THR A 362 -10.39 16.43 -43.38
CA THR A 362 -10.09 17.85 -43.28
C THR A 362 -11.10 18.60 -42.41
N LEU A 363 -10.58 19.55 -41.63
CA LEU A 363 -11.31 20.52 -40.81
C LEU A 363 -12.45 21.19 -41.59
N GLY A 364 -13.68 20.95 -41.16
CA GLY A 364 -14.87 21.65 -41.64
C GLY A 364 -16.04 21.45 -40.69
N GLU A 365 -16.39 22.52 -39.98
CA GLU A 365 -17.69 22.79 -39.35
C GLU A 365 -18.04 22.04 -38.05
N ALA A 366 -17.80 22.76 -36.94
CA ALA A 366 -18.51 22.58 -35.69
C ALA A 366 -19.94 23.13 -35.84
N GLU A 367 -20.95 22.29 -35.62
CA GLU A 367 -22.20 22.58 -34.88
C GLU A 367 -23.15 21.37 -34.98
N SER A 368 -23.94 21.13 -33.92
CA SER A 368 -25.04 20.15 -33.83
C SER A 368 -24.69 18.66 -33.66
N ALA A 369 -24.61 18.19 -32.41
CA ALA A 369 -25.18 16.90 -31.97
C ALA A 369 -25.12 16.75 -30.43
N VAL A 370 -25.90 17.57 -29.71
CA VAL A 370 -26.36 17.23 -28.35
C VAL A 370 -27.76 16.67 -28.52
N GLU A 371 -27.87 15.39 -28.83
CA GLU A 371 -29.05 14.56 -28.52
C GLU A 371 -28.81 13.12 -28.93
N THR A 372 -29.45 12.20 -28.21
CA THR A 372 -29.56 10.75 -28.46
C THR A 372 -28.36 9.86 -28.16
N CYS A 373 -28.30 9.36 -26.93
CA CYS A 373 -28.11 7.92 -26.72
C CYS A 373 -28.91 7.47 -25.48
N ARG A 374 -30.20 7.17 -25.72
CA ARG A 374 -31.04 6.31 -24.88
C ARG A 374 -31.08 4.95 -25.55
N CYS A 375 -30.98 3.90 -24.73
CA CYS A 375 -31.33 2.51 -25.01
C CYS A 375 -30.38 1.72 -25.95
N CYS A 376 -29.61 0.80 -25.37
CA CYS A 376 -29.80 -0.65 -25.51
C CYS A 376 -29.19 -1.36 -24.30
#